data_AF-K5VYR1-F1
#
_entry.id   AF-K5VYR1-F1
#
_cell.length_a   1.000
_cell.length_b   1.000
_cell.length_c   1.000
_cell.angle_alpha   90.00
_cell.angle_beta   90.00
_cell.angle_gamma   90.00
#
_symmetry.space_group_name_H-M   'P 1'
#
loop_
_entity.id
_entity.type
_entity.pdbx_description
1 polymer ?
#
loop_
_entity_poly.entity_id
_entity_poly.type
_entity_poly.pdbx_seq_one_letter_code
_entity_poly.pdbx_strand_id
1 'polypeptide(L)'
;MPFPPQEKVPDQDFSRVLDTLASLISQLPSEVPLTSEADTCFKEFLPPFRLDPDYFAKTEDEIATLGEQLERVFGFNTRSSGDGVLTIEERGPGLSAMHDVLVEYYHKYPSNMVHKKWIIDIANAVEQVYVHNNVPVPTRQMVEKRKELDDVDSEVEILAPATKKVKQPHPGGAPENPLLARLITKHVREQGKRYFSCVACSMQRKGNASLDRAVKHALKCKKLEKYDKQLLLDVKAYAGESSLGAQLEDLEETEFGETINGRKKTGLDVAQLRAVGKQKEKKNWEIFQSRVDHAIMRLICVRGLVPNVIDSPEWKDLFALLNNNIRPTSSSTFADKIIPQEAAFVRERMVKLLRDSNNLTLSFDGSSTRHPESFYTTHITTPERVAYFLDGLEWRRGIFGFSPTPSCFVAGLRRAITFSFARVQYDQ
;
A
#
# COMPACT_ATOMS: atom_id res chain seq x y z
N MET A 1 -13.43 -13.27 25.39
CA MET A 1 -12.07 -13.59 25.90
C MET A 1 -11.41 -14.32 24.77
N PRO A 2 -10.20 -13.93 24.33
CA PRO A 2 -9.59 -14.56 23.16
C PRO A 2 -9.49 -16.08 23.37
N PHE A 3 -9.73 -16.83 22.30
CA PHE A 3 -9.57 -18.28 22.33
C PHE A 3 -8.12 -18.61 22.76
N PRO A 4 -7.92 -19.61 23.64
CA PRO A 4 -6.58 -20.01 24.03
C PRO A 4 -5.79 -20.50 22.81
N PRO A 5 -4.44 -20.39 22.80
CA PRO A 5 -3.60 -20.93 21.73
C PRO A 5 -3.90 -22.41 21.45
N GLN A 6 -3.79 -22.83 20.19
CA GLN A 6 -4.11 -24.20 19.74
C GLN A 6 -3.39 -25.29 20.53
N GLU A 7 -2.17 -25.04 21.02
CA GLU A 7 -1.39 -26.01 21.79
C GLU A 7 -2.00 -26.32 23.17
N LYS A 8 -2.90 -25.44 23.65
CA LYS A 8 -3.53 -25.55 24.97
C LYS A 8 -4.95 -26.12 24.91
N VAL A 9 -5.50 -26.34 23.71
CA VAL A 9 -6.84 -26.90 23.54
C VAL A 9 -6.71 -28.41 23.29
N PRO A 10 -7.16 -29.28 24.21
CA PRO A 10 -7.20 -30.71 23.98
C PRO A 10 -8.02 -31.05 22.73
N ASP A 11 -7.61 -32.06 21.96
CA ASP A 11 -8.28 -32.48 20.73
C ASP A 11 -9.78 -32.77 20.93
N GLN A 12 -10.12 -33.36 22.07
CA GLN A 12 -11.52 -33.65 22.46
C GLN A 12 -12.37 -32.39 22.69
N ASP A 13 -11.76 -31.25 22.99
CA ASP A 13 -12.45 -29.98 23.25
C ASP A 13 -12.54 -29.10 22.00
N PHE A 14 -11.88 -29.47 20.91
CA PHE A 14 -11.84 -28.65 19.70
C PHE A 14 -13.18 -28.63 18.95
N SER A 15 -13.98 -29.68 19.08
CA SER A 15 -15.37 -29.70 18.60
C SER A 15 -16.17 -28.53 19.18
N ARG A 16 -15.98 -28.21 20.47
CA ARG A 16 -16.62 -27.07 21.12
C ARG A 16 -16.18 -25.74 20.54
N VAL A 17 -14.95 -25.63 20.03
CA VAL A 17 -14.47 -24.42 19.34
C VAL A 17 -15.20 -24.26 18.02
N LEU A 18 -15.35 -25.34 17.25
CA LEU A 18 -16.12 -25.35 16.00
C LEU A 18 -17.60 -25.06 16.22
N ASP A 19 -18.22 -25.61 17.26
CA ASP A 19 -19.62 -25.32 17.63
C ASP A 19 -19.79 -23.84 18.03
N THR A 20 -18.82 -23.31 18.79
CA THR A 20 -18.82 -21.89 19.17
C THR A 20 -18.68 -21.02 17.92
N LEU A 21 -17.78 -21.37 17.00
CA LEU A 21 -17.59 -20.65 15.73
C LEU A 21 -18.88 -20.66 14.90
N ALA A 22 -19.57 -21.78 14.77
CA ALA A 22 -20.87 -21.87 14.09
C ALA A 22 -21.92 -20.93 14.72
N SER A 23 -22.01 -20.94 16.06
CA SER A 23 -22.91 -20.06 16.79
C SER A 23 -22.57 -18.58 16.61
N LEU A 24 -21.28 -18.23 16.57
CA LEU A 24 -20.84 -16.85 16.35
C LEU A 24 -21.11 -16.38 14.92
N ILE A 25 -20.91 -17.24 13.90
CA ILE A 25 -21.18 -16.92 12.49
C ILE A 25 -22.68 -16.70 12.25
N SER A 26 -23.53 -17.58 12.81
CA SER A 26 -24.99 -17.50 12.64
C SER A 26 -25.64 -16.28 13.32
N GLN A 27 -24.99 -15.69 14.33
CA GLN A 27 -25.50 -14.56 15.10
C GLN A 27 -24.73 -13.25 14.84
N LEU A 28 -23.95 -13.19 13.76
CA LEU A 28 -23.17 -12.00 13.43
C LEU A 28 -24.05 -10.73 13.40
N PRO A 29 -23.56 -9.58 13.94
CA PRO A 29 -24.32 -8.33 13.97
C PRO A 29 -24.87 -7.92 12.61
N SER A 30 -26.06 -7.30 12.60
CA SER A 30 -26.74 -6.88 11.37
C SER A 30 -26.01 -5.77 10.61
N GLU A 31 -25.11 -5.05 11.29
CA GLU A 31 -24.20 -4.03 10.79
C GLU A 31 -23.17 -4.61 9.81
N VAL A 32 -22.88 -5.90 9.93
CA VAL A 32 -22.05 -6.63 8.95
C VAL A 32 -22.88 -6.87 7.69
N PRO A 33 -22.41 -6.44 6.51
CA PRO A 33 -23.13 -6.63 5.25
C PRO A 33 -23.50 -8.10 5.01
N LEU A 34 -24.78 -8.35 4.73
CA LEU A 34 -25.25 -9.64 4.24
C LEU A 34 -24.93 -9.75 2.75
N THR A 35 -24.10 -10.71 2.36
CA THR A 35 -23.78 -10.98 0.95
C THR A 35 -24.48 -12.22 0.42
N SER A 36 -24.81 -12.17 -0.87
CA SER A 36 -25.40 -13.30 -1.60
C SER A 36 -24.33 -14.34 -1.94
N GLU A 37 -24.75 -15.56 -2.32
CA GLU A 37 -23.83 -16.58 -2.82
C GLU A 37 -23.02 -16.13 -4.06
N ALA A 38 -23.58 -15.23 -4.87
CA ALA A 38 -22.90 -14.75 -6.07
C ALA A 38 -21.80 -13.71 -5.76
N ASP A 39 -21.96 -12.97 -4.66
CA ASP A 39 -21.14 -11.80 -4.34
C ASP A 39 -20.14 -12.04 -3.20
N THR A 40 -20.30 -13.13 -2.43
CA THR A 40 -19.43 -13.45 -1.29
C THR A 40 -17.96 -13.65 -1.69
N CYS A 41 -17.04 -13.13 -0.87
CA CYS A 41 -15.61 -13.39 -1.05
C CYS A 41 -15.22 -14.83 -0.66
N PHE A 42 -16.07 -15.51 0.10
CA PHE A 42 -15.95 -16.93 0.47
C PHE A 42 -16.54 -17.89 -0.57
N LYS A 43 -16.85 -17.43 -1.79
CA LYS A 43 -17.49 -18.26 -2.83
C LYS A 43 -16.72 -19.54 -3.18
N GLU A 44 -15.40 -19.57 -2.97
CA GLU A 44 -14.58 -20.76 -3.22
C GLU A 44 -14.92 -21.91 -2.24
N PHE A 45 -15.56 -21.61 -1.10
CA PHE A 45 -16.01 -22.59 -0.11
C PHE A 45 -17.46 -23.05 -0.28
N LEU A 46 -18.23 -22.43 -1.18
CA LEU A 46 -19.61 -22.83 -1.45
C LEU A 46 -19.66 -24.25 -2.05
N PRO A 47 -20.70 -25.05 -1.75
CA PRO A 47 -20.85 -26.38 -2.32
C PRO A 47 -20.99 -26.36 -3.85
N PRO A 48 -20.32 -27.27 -4.58
CA PRO A 48 -19.36 -28.26 -4.08
C PRO A 48 -17.96 -27.67 -3.85
N PHE A 49 -17.48 -27.70 -2.60
CA PHE A 49 -16.11 -27.31 -2.28
C PHE A 49 -15.11 -28.28 -2.90
N ARG A 50 -14.02 -27.74 -3.46
CA ARG A 50 -12.88 -28.52 -3.96
C ARG A 50 -11.59 -27.78 -3.65
N LEU A 51 -10.55 -28.56 -3.34
CA LEU A 51 -9.20 -28.04 -3.30
C LEU A 51 -8.79 -27.54 -4.68
N ASP A 52 -8.14 -26.39 -4.72
CA ASP A 52 -7.58 -25.85 -5.96
C ASP A 52 -6.49 -26.81 -6.47
N PRO A 53 -6.62 -27.35 -7.70
CA PRO A 53 -5.70 -28.35 -8.22
C PRO A 53 -4.28 -27.81 -8.42
N ASP A 54 -4.13 -26.51 -8.69
CA ASP A 54 -2.81 -25.89 -8.87
C ASP A 54 -2.08 -25.78 -7.53
N TYR A 55 -2.81 -25.46 -6.45
CA TYR A 55 -2.25 -25.45 -5.11
C TYR A 55 -1.97 -26.87 -4.60
N PHE A 56 -2.86 -27.83 -4.87
CA PHE A 56 -2.63 -29.22 -4.50
C PHE A 56 -1.42 -29.82 -5.23
N ALA A 57 -1.25 -29.54 -6.51
CA ALA A 57 -0.07 -29.97 -7.27
C ALA A 57 1.23 -29.36 -6.73
N LYS A 58 1.16 -28.21 -6.07
CA LYS A 58 2.31 -27.55 -5.44
C LYS A 58 2.62 -28.11 -4.06
N THR A 59 1.62 -28.27 -3.20
CA THR A 59 1.87 -28.66 -1.80
C THR A 59 1.92 -30.16 -1.62
N GLU A 60 1.25 -30.93 -2.49
CA GLU A 60 1.01 -32.37 -2.36
C GLU A 60 0.38 -32.76 -1.00
N ASP A 61 -0.24 -31.78 -0.32
CA ASP A 61 -0.85 -31.92 1.00
C ASP A 61 -2.15 -31.13 1.06
N GLU A 62 -3.22 -31.82 1.44
CA GLU A 62 -4.56 -31.25 1.43
C GLU A 62 -4.72 -30.09 2.42
N ILE A 63 -4.13 -30.18 3.61
CA ILE A 63 -4.24 -29.13 4.64
C ILE A 63 -3.42 -27.90 4.25
N ALA A 64 -2.23 -28.09 3.70
CA ALA A 64 -1.43 -27.01 3.15
C ALA A 64 -2.17 -26.33 1.99
N THR A 65 -2.85 -27.09 1.13
CA THR A 65 -3.68 -26.56 0.03
C THR A 65 -4.83 -25.71 0.57
N LEU A 66 -5.57 -26.23 1.55
CA LEU A 66 -6.65 -25.49 2.21
C LEU A 66 -6.12 -24.22 2.87
N GLY A 67 -4.95 -24.29 3.51
CA GLY A 67 -4.26 -23.13 4.08
C GLY A 67 -3.99 -22.04 3.05
N GLU A 68 -3.51 -22.37 1.86
CA GLU A 68 -3.25 -21.41 0.78
C GLU A 68 -4.55 -20.77 0.25
N GLN A 69 -5.65 -21.54 0.14
CA GLN A 69 -6.96 -20.99 -0.23
C GLN A 69 -7.48 -20.02 0.85
N LEU A 70 -7.32 -20.35 2.13
CA LEU A 70 -7.65 -19.45 3.24
C LEU A 70 -6.80 -18.16 3.20
N GLU A 71 -5.49 -18.25 2.93
CA GLU A 71 -4.62 -17.07 2.80
C GLU A 71 -5.00 -16.18 1.62
N ARG A 72 -5.50 -16.76 0.53
CA ARG A 72 -6.00 -16.00 -0.61
C ARG A 72 -7.25 -15.19 -0.27
N VAL A 73 -8.16 -15.77 0.51
CA VAL A 73 -9.42 -15.11 0.92
C VAL A 73 -9.17 -14.04 1.99
N PHE A 74 -8.40 -14.36 3.04
CA PHE A 74 -8.10 -13.42 4.12
C PHE A 74 -6.94 -12.45 3.83
N GLY A 75 -6.23 -12.67 2.71
CA GLY A 75 -5.07 -11.91 2.26
C GLY A 75 -3.79 -12.26 3.03
N PHE A 76 -2.67 -12.38 2.32
CA PHE A 76 -1.36 -12.61 2.95
C PHE A 76 -0.92 -11.49 3.91
N ASN A 77 -1.42 -10.27 3.70
CA ASN A 77 -1.01 -9.08 4.44
C ASN A 77 -1.48 -9.06 5.89
N THR A 78 -2.58 -9.74 6.22
CA THR A 78 -3.09 -9.84 7.61
C THR A 78 -2.12 -10.58 8.52
N ARG A 79 -1.27 -11.47 7.98
CA ARG A 79 -0.20 -12.16 8.75
C ARG A 79 1.14 -11.44 8.77
N SER A 80 1.49 -10.71 7.72
CA SER A 80 2.86 -10.22 7.48
C SER A 80 3.07 -8.73 7.77
N SER A 81 2.00 -7.93 7.85
CA SER A 81 2.12 -6.46 7.92
C SER A 81 1.12 -5.75 8.84
N GLY A 82 0.19 -6.50 9.45
CA GLY A 82 -0.80 -6.00 10.40
C GLY A 82 -0.56 -6.50 11.84
N ASP A 83 -1.47 -6.16 12.73
CA ASP A 83 -1.63 -6.70 14.09
C ASP A 83 -1.87 -8.22 14.17
N GLY A 84 -1.83 -8.93 13.03
CA GLY A 84 -2.04 -10.36 12.94
C GLY A 84 -3.50 -10.79 12.94
N VAL A 85 -4.44 -9.83 12.93
CA VAL A 85 -5.88 -10.09 13.09
C VAL A 85 -6.52 -10.27 11.71
N LEU A 86 -7.23 -11.38 11.50
CA LEU A 86 -8.03 -11.58 10.29
C LEU A 86 -9.26 -10.66 10.35
N THR A 87 -9.67 -10.08 9.22
CA THR A 87 -10.85 -9.23 9.13
C THR A 87 -12.02 -10.01 8.55
N ILE A 88 -13.19 -9.96 9.20
CA ILE A 88 -14.45 -10.47 8.67
C ILE A 88 -15.29 -9.28 8.22
N GLU A 89 -15.47 -9.14 6.91
CA GLU A 89 -16.14 -7.98 6.30
C GLU A 89 -17.59 -8.27 5.85
N GLU A 90 -18.02 -9.52 5.87
CA GLU A 90 -19.34 -9.95 5.41
C GLU A 90 -19.91 -11.09 6.27
N ARG A 91 -21.23 -11.22 6.25
CA ARG A 91 -21.97 -12.37 6.78
C ARG A 91 -22.82 -12.97 5.66
N GLY A 92 -23.14 -14.25 5.76
CA GLY A 92 -23.97 -14.94 4.77
C GLY A 92 -23.54 -16.38 4.51
N PRO A 93 -24.09 -17.02 3.46
CA PRO A 93 -23.89 -18.44 3.19
C PRO A 93 -22.44 -18.81 2.90
N GLY A 94 -21.64 -17.92 2.31
CA GLY A 94 -20.23 -18.19 2.04
C GLY A 94 -19.39 -18.43 3.31
N LEU A 95 -19.60 -17.62 4.35
CA LEU A 95 -18.88 -17.77 5.62
C LEU A 95 -19.32 -19.04 6.37
N SER A 96 -20.61 -19.39 6.29
CA SER A 96 -21.12 -20.66 6.82
C SER A 96 -20.53 -21.87 6.08
N ALA A 97 -20.48 -21.82 4.74
CA ALA A 97 -19.88 -22.90 3.95
C ALA A 97 -18.38 -23.08 4.23
N MET A 98 -17.65 -21.99 4.49
CA MET A 98 -16.26 -22.07 4.97
C MET A 98 -16.17 -22.80 6.31
N HIS A 99 -17.08 -22.55 7.25
CA HIS A 99 -17.14 -23.30 8.51
C HIS A 99 -17.38 -24.78 8.28
N ASP A 100 -18.28 -25.16 7.37
CA ASP A 100 -18.53 -26.56 7.02
C ASP A 100 -17.26 -27.26 6.50
N VAL A 101 -16.49 -26.58 5.64
CA VAL A 101 -15.19 -27.08 5.16
C VAL A 101 -14.18 -27.24 6.31
N LEU A 102 -14.13 -26.31 7.26
CA LEU A 102 -13.25 -26.43 8.41
C LEU A 102 -13.62 -27.63 9.30
N VAL A 103 -14.91 -27.90 9.49
CA VAL A 103 -15.42 -29.05 10.22
C VAL A 103 -15.04 -30.35 9.52
N GLU A 104 -15.28 -30.44 8.20
CA GLU A 104 -14.93 -31.61 7.39
C GLU A 104 -13.44 -31.95 7.52
N TYR A 105 -12.56 -30.96 7.31
CA TYR A 105 -11.12 -31.15 7.37
C TYR A 105 -10.60 -31.39 8.78
N TYR A 106 -11.28 -30.87 9.81
CA TYR A 106 -10.95 -31.19 11.19
C TYR A 106 -11.25 -32.66 11.50
N HIS A 107 -12.39 -33.19 11.05
CA HIS A 107 -12.70 -34.61 11.20
C HIS A 107 -11.72 -35.52 10.46
N LYS A 108 -11.25 -35.09 9.27
CA LYS A 108 -10.26 -35.83 8.49
C LYS A 108 -8.84 -35.75 9.09
N TYR A 109 -8.47 -34.62 9.68
CA TYR A 109 -7.12 -34.34 10.18
C TYR A 109 -7.11 -33.72 11.60
N PRO A 110 -7.62 -34.44 12.63
CA PRO A 110 -7.87 -33.86 13.96
C PRO A 110 -6.60 -33.47 14.71
N SER A 111 -5.44 -34.03 14.38
CA SER A 111 -4.15 -33.71 15.00
C SER A 111 -3.38 -32.59 14.31
N ASN A 112 -3.87 -32.07 13.17
CA ASN A 112 -3.13 -31.07 12.40
C ASN A 112 -3.16 -29.69 13.08
N MET A 113 -2.00 -29.23 13.53
CA MET A 113 -1.85 -27.97 14.26
C MET A 113 -2.07 -26.72 13.39
N VAL A 114 -1.78 -26.80 12.09
CA VAL A 114 -1.98 -25.68 11.15
C VAL A 114 -3.48 -25.43 10.95
N HIS A 115 -4.25 -26.51 10.77
CA HIS A 115 -5.70 -26.43 10.65
C HIS A 115 -6.37 -25.89 11.92
N LYS A 116 -5.95 -26.40 13.09
CA LYS A 116 -6.42 -25.88 14.39
C LYS A 116 -6.13 -24.39 14.54
N LYS A 117 -4.94 -23.95 14.15
CA LYS A 117 -4.59 -22.53 14.18
C LYS A 117 -5.53 -21.69 13.31
N TRP A 118 -5.86 -22.14 12.10
CA TRP A 118 -6.82 -21.44 11.24
C TRP A 118 -8.20 -21.31 11.88
N ILE A 119 -8.71 -22.38 12.48
CA ILE A 119 -10.01 -22.37 13.17
C ILE A 119 -10.01 -21.34 14.31
N ILE A 120 -8.94 -21.28 15.11
CA ILE A 120 -8.82 -20.31 16.21
C ILE A 120 -8.66 -18.88 15.71
N ASP A 121 -7.82 -18.65 14.70
CA ASP A 121 -7.61 -17.32 14.13
C ASP A 121 -8.93 -16.75 13.57
N ILE A 122 -9.71 -17.59 12.88
CA ILE A 122 -11.03 -17.23 12.35
C ILE A 122 -12.03 -16.99 13.47
N ALA A 123 -12.06 -17.83 14.52
CA ALA A 123 -12.96 -17.63 15.66
C ALA A 123 -12.67 -16.33 16.42
N ASN A 124 -11.39 -16.01 16.63
CA ASN A 124 -10.99 -14.72 17.20
C ASN A 124 -11.40 -13.55 16.30
N ALA A 125 -11.23 -13.68 14.98
CA ALA A 125 -11.63 -12.67 14.02
C ALA A 125 -13.15 -12.40 14.04
N VAL A 126 -13.97 -13.45 14.12
CA VAL A 126 -15.42 -13.34 14.26
C VAL A 126 -15.79 -12.68 15.60
N GLU A 127 -15.14 -13.02 16.72
CA GLU A 127 -15.36 -12.33 18.01
C GLU A 127 -15.04 -10.83 17.94
N GLN A 128 -13.97 -10.45 17.24
CA GLN A 128 -13.60 -9.03 17.08
C GLN A 128 -14.67 -8.21 16.37
N VAL A 129 -15.46 -8.83 15.49
CA VAL A 129 -16.59 -8.15 14.84
C VAL A 129 -17.62 -7.68 15.86
N TYR A 130 -17.94 -8.50 16.86
CA TYR A 130 -18.87 -8.12 17.93
C TYR A 130 -18.32 -6.96 18.75
N VAL A 131 -17.04 -7.04 19.14
CA VAL A 131 -16.35 -5.97 19.88
C VAL A 131 -16.35 -4.66 19.08
N HIS A 132 -16.01 -4.72 17.80
CA HIS A 132 -15.96 -3.54 16.92
C HIS A 132 -17.33 -2.87 16.76
N ASN A 133 -18.41 -3.65 16.71
CA ASN A 133 -19.78 -3.15 16.58
C ASN A 133 -20.45 -2.85 17.93
N ASN A 134 -19.72 -2.96 19.05
CA ASN A 134 -20.26 -2.78 20.41
C ASN A 134 -21.47 -3.69 20.73
N VAL A 135 -21.51 -4.88 20.12
CA VAL A 135 -22.53 -5.90 20.39
C VAL A 135 -21.93 -6.91 21.38
N PRO A 136 -22.64 -7.30 22.46
CA PRO A 136 -22.13 -8.31 23.37
C PRO A 136 -21.93 -9.63 22.63
N VAL A 137 -20.75 -10.25 22.82
CA VAL A 137 -20.46 -11.58 22.26
C VAL A 137 -21.47 -12.58 22.84
N PRO A 138 -22.20 -13.36 22.01
CA PRO A 138 -23.10 -14.40 22.48
C PRO A 138 -22.39 -15.29 23.50
N THR A 139 -22.82 -15.21 24.76
CA THR A 139 -22.06 -15.82 25.86
C THR A 139 -22.16 -17.34 25.76
N ARG A 140 -20.99 -18.01 25.82
CA ARG A 140 -20.78 -19.47 25.67
C ARG A 140 -21.71 -20.37 26.51
N GLN A 141 -22.38 -19.82 27.53
CA GLN A 141 -23.27 -20.55 28.44
C GLN A 141 -24.69 -20.80 27.89
N MET A 142 -25.09 -20.20 26.77
CA MET A 142 -26.48 -20.32 26.28
C MET A 142 -26.72 -21.43 25.25
N VAL A 143 -25.70 -22.13 24.75
CA VAL A 143 -25.87 -23.16 23.70
C VAL A 143 -26.44 -24.48 24.22
N GLU A 144 -26.22 -24.84 25.49
CA GLU A 144 -26.79 -26.08 26.06
C GLU A 144 -28.30 -26.02 26.32
N LYS A 145 -28.93 -24.85 26.23
CA LYS A 145 -30.34 -24.66 26.65
C LYS A 145 -31.32 -24.31 25.54
N ARG A 146 -30.88 -24.24 24.27
CA ARG A 146 -31.69 -23.66 23.17
C ARG A 146 -31.99 -24.63 22.01
N LYS A 147 -32.14 -25.92 22.30
CA LYS A 147 -32.65 -26.91 21.34
C LYS A 147 -34.19 -27.07 21.34
N GLU A 148 -34.90 -26.27 22.11
CA GLU A 148 -36.36 -26.19 22.06
C GLU A 148 -36.76 -24.73 21.89
N LEU A 149 -37.61 -24.47 20.89
CA LEU A 149 -38.28 -23.22 20.54
C LEU A 149 -37.46 -22.28 19.64
N ASP A 150 -37.70 -22.38 18.34
CA ASP A 150 -37.80 -21.21 17.46
C ASP A 150 -38.82 -21.50 16.36
N ASP A 151 -39.93 -20.76 16.41
CA ASP A 151 -40.86 -20.48 15.31
C ASP A 151 -41.47 -19.10 15.67
N VAL A 152 -41.22 -18.07 14.83
CA VAL A 152 -42.06 -16.87 14.58
C VAL A 152 -41.26 -15.83 13.78
N ASP A 153 -41.82 -15.48 12.62
CA ASP A 153 -41.42 -14.45 11.66
C ASP A 153 -41.60 -13.00 12.16
N SER A 154 -40.80 -12.06 11.64
CA SER A 154 -41.12 -10.61 11.63
C SER A 154 -40.38 -9.83 10.54
N GLU A 155 -41.15 -9.16 9.67
CA GLU A 155 -40.73 -8.19 8.64
C GLU A 155 -40.42 -6.79 9.22
N VAL A 156 -39.47 -6.04 8.63
CA VAL A 156 -39.32 -4.58 8.85
C VAL A 156 -38.91 -3.83 7.57
N GLU A 157 -39.58 -2.68 7.37
CA GLU A 157 -39.57 -1.70 6.26
C GLU A 157 -38.46 -0.62 6.39
N ILE A 158 -37.88 -0.15 5.27
CA ILE A 158 -36.72 0.79 5.25
C ILE A 158 -37.09 2.17 4.65
N LEU A 159 -36.70 3.26 5.33
CA LEU A 159 -36.84 4.67 4.91
C LEU A 159 -35.58 5.24 4.20
N ALA A 160 -35.79 6.17 3.25
CA ALA A 160 -34.79 6.74 2.34
C ALA A 160 -34.09 8.05 2.82
N PRO A 161 -32.87 8.40 2.33
CA PRO A 161 -32.15 9.60 2.76
C PRO A 161 -32.22 10.80 1.78
N ALA A 162 -32.06 11.99 2.36
CA ALA A 162 -32.21 13.32 1.75
C ALA A 162 -31.09 13.75 0.79
N THR A 163 -31.46 14.52 -0.24
CA THR A 163 -30.60 15.01 -1.33
C THR A 163 -29.93 16.36 -1.01
N LYS A 164 -28.61 16.46 -1.28
CA LYS A 164 -27.83 17.71 -1.18
C LYS A 164 -27.81 18.46 -2.52
N LYS A 165 -27.99 19.78 -2.47
CA LYS A 165 -28.02 20.68 -3.63
C LYS A 165 -26.66 20.75 -4.35
N VAL A 166 -26.71 20.54 -5.66
CA VAL A 166 -25.58 20.61 -6.60
C VAL A 166 -25.24 22.07 -6.89
N LYS A 167 -23.99 22.50 -6.62
CA LYS A 167 -23.48 23.81 -7.03
C LYS A 167 -23.14 23.79 -8.53
N GLN A 168 -23.54 24.83 -9.26
CA GLN A 168 -23.23 24.99 -10.68
C GLN A 168 -21.74 25.31 -10.91
N PRO A 169 -21.13 24.80 -12.00
CA PRO A 169 -19.73 25.03 -12.32
C PRO A 169 -19.48 26.45 -12.83
N HIS A 170 -18.47 27.12 -12.27
CA HIS A 170 -17.96 28.39 -12.82
C HIS A 170 -17.11 28.13 -14.07
N PRO A 171 -17.29 28.89 -15.17
CA PRO A 171 -16.49 28.78 -16.38
C PRO A 171 -15.12 29.44 -16.15
N GLY A 172 -14.07 28.63 -16.04
CA GLY A 172 -12.70 29.12 -15.83
C GLY A 172 -11.79 28.13 -15.12
N GLY A 173 -11.81 26.85 -15.52
CA GLY A 173 -10.91 25.85 -14.94
C GLY A 173 -9.45 26.18 -15.24
N ALA A 174 -8.56 25.93 -14.26
CA ALA A 174 -7.13 26.00 -14.48
C ALA A 174 -6.72 25.10 -15.68
N PRO A 175 -5.75 25.53 -16.50
CA PRO A 175 -5.27 24.72 -17.62
C PRO A 175 -4.84 23.33 -17.14
N GLU A 176 -5.22 22.31 -17.89
CA GLU A 176 -4.91 20.93 -17.53
C GLU A 176 -3.40 20.68 -17.63
N ASN A 177 -2.81 20.03 -16.62
CA ASN A 177 -1.40 19.67 -16.65
C ASN A 177 -1.17 18.62 -17.75
N PRO A 178 -0.22 18.85 -18.69
CA PRO A 178 -0.05 17.97 -19.86
C PRO A 178 0.43 16.56 -19.49
N LEU A 179 1.25 16.43 -18.44
CA LEU A 179 1.69 15.12 -17.95
C LEU A 179 0.52 14.34 -17.34
N LEU A 180 -0.35 15.01 -16.58
CA LEU A 180 -1.55 14.38 -16.03
C LEU A 180 -2.46 13.85 -17.14
N ALA A 181 -2.70 14.65 -18.19
CA ALA A 181 -3.53 14.26 -19.32
C ALA A 181 -3.00 13.01 -20.04
N ARG A 182 -1.67 12.84 -20.11
CA ARG A 182 -1.02 11.66 -20.70
C ARG A 182 -1.05 10.43 -19.80
N LEU A 183 -1.11 10.59 -18.48
CA LEU A 183 -1.04 9.48 -17.52
C LEU A 183 -2.37 8.79 -17.27
N ILE A 184 -3.48 9.50 -17.46
CA ILE A 184 -4.78 9.02 -17.02
C ILE A 184 -5.89 9.21 -18.05
N THR A 185 -6.89 8.34 -17.96
CA THR A 185 -8.18 8.52 -18.63
C THR A 185 -9.24 8.85 -17.58
N LYS A 186 -9.96 9.95 -17.76
CA LYS A 186 -11.05 10.37 -16.86
C LYS A 186 -12.36 9.72 -17.30
N HIS A 187 -13.11 9.19 -16.35
CA HIS A 187 -14.39 8.52 -16.58
C HIS A 187 -15.47 9.11 -15.67
N VAL A 188 -16.71 9.16 -16.15
CA VAL A 188 -17.90 9.48 -15.33
C VAL A 188 -18.81 8.25 -15.38
N ARG A 189 -19.07 7.63 -14.23
CA ARG A 189 -19.99 6.48 -14.15
C ARG A 189 -21.43 6.97 -13.89
N GLU A 190 -22.38 6.06 -14.09
CA GLU A 190 -23.77 6.19 -13.65
C GLU A 190 -23.77 6.65 -12.18
N GLN A 191 -24.61 7.62 -11.83
CA GLN A 191 -24.58 8.43 -10.59
C GLN A 191 -23.65 9.65 -10.58
N GLY A 192 -23.02 10.02 -11.71
CA GLY A 192 -22.21 11.25 -11.82
C GLY A 192 -20.91 11.23 -11.02
N LYS A 193 -20.52 10.08 -10.48
CA LYS A 193 -19.27 9.89 -9.74
C LYS A 193 -18.10 9.90 -10.73
N ARG A 194 -17.11 10.77 -10.46
CA ARG A 194 -15.88 10.89 -11.26
C ARG A 194 -14.86 9.84 -10.85
N TYR A 195 -14.23 9.23 -11.84
CA TYR A 195 -13.14 8.28 -11.71
C TYR A 195 -12.01 8.66 -12.65
N PHE A 196 -10.82 8.17 -12.37
CA PHE A 196 -9.73 8.14 -13.34
C PHE A 196 -9.04 6.79 -13.33
N SER A 197 -8.53 6.38 -14.48
CA SER A 197 -7.76 5.15 -14.65
C SER A 197 -6.38 5.44 -15.20
N CYS A 198 -5.41 4.58 -14.92
CA CYS A 198 -4.11 4.61 -15.60
C CYS A 198 -4.28 4.27 -17.08
N VAL A 199 -3.54 4.93 -17.98
CA VAL A 199 -3.57 4.61 -19.43
C VAL A 199 -3.01 3.22 -19.76
N ALA A 200 -2.11 2.70 -18.91
CA ALA A 200 -1.37 1.47 -19.19
C ALA A 200 -1.88 0.24 -18.42
N CYS A 201 -2.75 0.40 -17.42
CA CYS A 201 -3.23 -0.71 -16.60
C CYS A 201 -4.65 -0.52 -16.09
N SER A 202 -5.22 -1.59 -15.52
CA SER A 202 -6.60 -1.62 -15.01
C SER A 202 -6.79 -0.87 -13.68
N MET A 203 -5.79 -0.13 -13.19
CA MET A 203 -5.92 0.66 -11.97
C MET A 203 -6.95 1.76 -12.19
N GLN A 204 -7.97 1.80 -11.32
CA GLN A 204 -8.99 2.84 -11.29
C GLN A 204 -9.07 3.44 -9.89
N ARG A 205 -9.28 4.75 -9.80
CA ARG A 205 -9.52 5.44 -8.52
C ARG A 205 -10.68 6.38 -8.62
N LYS A 206 -11.46 6.43 -7.53
CA LYS A 206 -12.56 7.37 -7.34
C LYS A 206 -12.04 8.78 -7.04
N GLY A 207 -12.79 9.77 -7.50
CA GLY A 207 -12.58 11.20 -7.23
C GLY A 207 -11.92 11.95 -8.38
N ASN A 208 -11.56 13.21 -8.11
CA ASN A 208 -10.83 14.03 -9.06
C ASN A 208 -9.38 13.51 -9.19
N ALA A 209 -8.89 13.52 -10.41
CA ALA A 209 -7.49 13.24 -10.69
C ALA A 209 -6.61 14.38 -10.15
N SER A 210 -5.50 14.00 -9.52
CA SER A 210 -4.44 14.92 -9.11
C SER A 210 -3.12 14.34 -9.60
N LEU A 211 -2.20 15.20 -10.02
CA LEU A 211 -0.90 14.79 -10.54
C LEU A 211 -0.13 13.89 -9.57
N ASP A 212 -0.08 14.26 -8.29
CA ASP A 212 0.58 13.46 -7.24
C ASP A 212 0.05 12.01 -7.16
N ARG A 213 -1.28 11.81 -7.20
CA ARG A 213 -1.88 10.47 -7.18
C ARG A 213 -1.57 9.66 -8.44
N ALA A 214 -1.53 10.33 -9.60
CA ALA A 214 -1.19 9.69 -10.86
C ALA A 214 0.28 9.28 -10.89
N VAL A 215 1.19 10.18 -10.52
CA VAL A 215 2.64 9.96 -10.42
C VAL A 215 2.96 8.84 -9.42
N LYS A 216 2.34 8.86 -8.22
CA LYS A 216 2.51 7.81 -7.20
C LYS A 216 2.22 6.41 -7.76
N HIS A 217 1.17 6.27 -8.56
CA HIS A 217 0.86 5.01 -9.22
C HIS A 217 1.81 4.71 -10.38
N ALA A 218 2.06 5.68 -11.25
CA ALA A 218 2.87 5.54 -12.45
C ALA A 218 4.29 5.04 -12.13
N LEU A 219 4.92 5.55 -11.06
CA LEU A 219 6.23 5.10 -10.58
C LEU A 219 6.27 3.61 -10.20
N LYS A 220 5.14 3.01 -9.81
CA LYS A 220 5.01 1.59 -9.45
C LYS A 220 4.40 0.73 -10.57
N CYS A 221 3.96 1.34 -11.67
CA CYS A 221 3.21 0.66 -12.71
C CYS A 221 4.13 -0.09 -13.69
N LYS A 222 4.31 -1.40 -13.49
CA LYS A 222 5.09 -2.27 -14.40
C LYS A 222 4.56 -2.29 -15.83
N LYS A 223 3.25 -2.05 -16.04
CA LYS A 223 2.65 -1.99 -17.38
C LYS A 223 2.94 -0.67 -18.11
N LEU A 224 3.16 0.43 -17.36
CA LEU A 224 3.46 1.73 -17.96
C LEU A 224 4.80 1.71 -18.70
N GLU A 225 5.82 1.05 -18.15
CA GLU A 225 7.12 0.87 -18.81
C GLU A 225 6.98 0.19 -20.19
N LYS A 226 6.10 -0.81 -20.29
CA LYS A 226 5.84 -1.55 -21.54
C LYS A 226 4.96 -0.77 -22.52
N TYR A 227 4.07 0.07 -21.99
CA TYR A 227 3.14 0.87 -22.77
C TYR A 227 3.84 2.07 -23.41
N ASP A 228 4.50 2.89 -22.61
CA ASP A 228 5.23 4.07 -23.06
C ASP A 228 6.41 4.33 -22.10
N LYS A 229 7.60 3.92 -22.55
CA LYS A 229 8.85 4.11 -21.79
C LYS A 229 9.19 5.58 -21.61
N GLN A 230 8.90 6.44 -22.60
CA GLN A 230 9.19 7.86 -22.51
C GLN A 230 8.28 8.53 -21.48
N LEU A 231 7.00 8.19 -21.47
CA LEU A 231 6.08 8.69 -20.43
C LEU A 231 6.53 8.29 -19.02
N LEU A 232 7.06 7.09 -18.82
CA LEU A 232 7.64 6.70 -17.53
C LEU A 232 8.89 7.52 -17.17
N LEU A 233 9.73 7.86 -18.15
CA LEU A 233 10.88 8.74 -17.94
C LEU A 233 10.43 10.16 -17.55
N ASP A 234 9.42 10.71 -18.24
CA ASP A 234 8.85 12.02 -17.94
C ASP A 234 8.26 12.06 -16.51
N VAL A 235 7.61 10.97 -16.09
CA VAL A 235 7.13 10.82 -14.70
C VAL A 235 8.26 10.83 -13.67
N LYS A 236 9.36 10.14 -13.97
CA LYS A 236 10.52 10.08 -13.08
C LYS A 236 11.21 11.43 -12.98
N ALA A 237 11.37 12.14 -14.10
CA ALA A 237 11.91 13.50 -14.13
C ALA A 237 11.03 14.44 -13.30
N TYR A 238 9.72 14.48 -13.55
CA TYR A 238 8.79 15.29 -12.76
C TYR A 238 8.85 14.96 -11.26
N ALA A 239 8.95 13.68 -10.90
CA ALA A 239 9.07 13.28 -9.50
C ALA A 239 10.39 13.77 -8.86
N GLY A 240 11.49 13.75 -9.61
CA GLY A 240 12.78 14.28 -9.18
C GLY A 240 12.80 15.81 -9.04
N GLU A 241 12.27 16.53 -10.04
CA GLU A 241 12.11 18.00 -10.01
C GLU A 241 11.21 18.46 -8.85
N SER A 242 10.20 17.66 -8.51
CA SER A 242 9.29 17.94 -7.40
C SER A 242 9.83 17.51 -6.02
N SER A 243 11.04 16.96 -5.95
CA SER A 243 11.66 16.53 -4.69
C SER A 243 12.03 17.72 -3.80
N LEU A 244 12.20 17.47 -2.49
CA LEU A 244 12.59 18.54 -1.57
C LEU A 244 14.03 18.99 -1.85
N GLY A 245 14.93 18.07 -2.18
CA GLY A 245 16.31 18.39 -2.57
C GLY A 245 16.36 19.32 -3.78
N ALA A 246 15.65 19.00 -4.86
CA ALA A 246 15.59 19.83 -6.06
C ALA A 246 15.03 21.23 -5.78
N GLN A 247 13.91 21.31 -5.06
CA GLN A 247 13.30 22.59 -4.70
C GLN A 247 14.22 23.47 -3.86
N LEU A 248 15.00 22.88 -2.94
CA LEU A 248 15.93 23.62 -2.11
C LEU A 248 17.16 24.09 -2.88
N GLU A 249 17.67 23.30 -3.83
CA GLU A 249 18.76 23.73 -4.72
C GLU A 249 18.33 24.93 -5.57
N ASP A 250 17.14 24.90 -6.19
CA ASP A 250 16.62 26.01 -6.99
C ASP A 250 16.45 27.32 -6.17
N LEU A 251 16.08 27.18 -4.90
CA LEU A 251 15.93 28.30 -3.97
C LEU A 251 17.29 28.90 -3.58
N GLU A 252 18.29 28.06 -3.32
CA GLU A 252 19.65 28.52 -3.02
C GLU A 252 20.23 29.29 -4.21
N GLU A 253 20.04 28.82 -5.45
CA GLU A 253 20.48 29.54 -6.65
C GLU A 253 19.78 30.91 -6.80
N THR A 254 18.49 30.99 -6.44
CA THR A 254 17.72 32.24 -6.53
C THR A 254 18.15 33.27 -5.49
N GLU A 255 18.49 32.86 -4.26
CA GLU A 255 18.91 33.75 -3.18
C GLU A 255 20.21 34.53 -3.51
N PHE A 256 21.12 33.95 -4.32
CA PHE A 256 22.34 34.64 -4.77
C PHE A 256 22.11 35.58 -5.97
N GLY A 257 21.02 35.40 -6.73
CA GLY A 257 20.78 36.10 -8.00
C GLY A 257 20.02 37.43 -7.90
N GLU A 258 19.25 37.66 -6.84
CA GLU A 258 18.46 38.90 -6.69
C GLU A 258 19.33 40.10 -6.26
N THR A 259 20.11 40.65 -7.19
CA THR A 259 20.70 41.98 -7.02
C THR A 259 19.59 43.03 -7.08
N ILE A 260 19.45 43.83 -6.03
CA ILE A 260 18.41 44.85 -5.87
C ILE A 260 18.59 45.94 -6.94
N ASN A 261 18.02 45.75 -8.13
CA ASN A 261 17.91 46.77 -9.15
C ASN A 261 16.81 47.76 -8.75
N GLY A 262 17.18 48.68 -7.85
CA GLY A 262 16.30 49.68 -7.26
C GLY A 262 15.84 50.74 -8.26
N ARG A 263 14.69 50.51 -8.90
CA ARG A 263 13.92 51.59 -9.54
C ARG A 263 13.26 52.44 -8.44
N LYS A 264 13.73 53.69 -8.29
CA LYS A 264 13.13 54.71 -7.42
C LYS A 264 11.70 55.01 -7.89
N LYS A 265 10.70 54.39 -7.26
CA LYS A 265 9.29 54.80 -7.40
C LYS A 265 8.96 55.85 -6.35
N THR A 266 8.52 57.01 -6.80
CA THR A 266 8.07 58.13 -5.98
C THR A 266 6.63 57.89 -5.54
N GLY A 267 6.44 57.24 -4.39
CA GLY A 267 5.13 57.01 -3.76
C GLY A 267 5.09 55.67 -3.00
N LEU A 268 4.99 55.72 -1.68
CA LEU A 268 4.99 54.55 -0.81
C LEU A 268 3.54 54.15 -0.45
N ASP A 269 2.97 53.15 -1.13
CA ASP A 269 1.70 52.56 -0.73
C ASP A 269 1.90 51.53 0.40
N VAL A 270 1.52 51.92 1.62
CA VAL A 270 1.64 51.09 2.83
C VAL A 270 0.82 49.80 2.74
N ALA A 271 -0.34 49.80 2.05
CA ALA A 271 -1.17 48.60 1.92
C ALA A 271 -0.50 47.57 1.01
N GLN A 272 0.08 48.01 -0.10
CA GLN A 272 0.85 47.16 -1.00
C GLN A 272 2.06 46.55 -0.29
N LEU A 273 2.79 47.34 0.51
CA LEU A 273 3.92 46.84 1.30
C LEU A 273 3.52 45.76 2.31
N ARG A 274 2.38 45.92 3.00
CA ARG A 274 1.86 44.89 3.93
C ARG A 274 1.47 43.61 3.22
N ALA A 275 0.85 43.70 2.04
CA ALA A 275 0.49 42.53 1.25
C ALA A 275 1.73 41.76 0.75
N VAL A 276 2.72 42.48 0.25
CA VAL A 276 4.02 41.92 -0.16
C VAL A 276 4.74 41.29 1.03
N GLY A 277 4.73 41.94 2.19
CA GLY A 277 5.30 41.40 3.43
C GLY A 277 4.69 40.06 3.84
N LYS A 278 3.35 39.96 3.87
CA LYS A 278 2.65 38.70 4.19
C LYS A 278 2.94 37.58 3.19
N GLN A 279 3.04 37.91 1.91
CA GLN A 279 3.39 36.92 0.89
C GLN A 279 4.84 36.44 1.04
N LYS A 280 5.77 37.34 1.34
CA LYS A 280 7.17 37.01 1.61
C LYS A 280 7.30 36.14 2.86
N GLU A 281 6.61 36.50 3.94
CA GLU A 281 6.58 35.71 5.18
C GLU A 281 6.03 34.31 4.95
N LYS A 282 4.92 34.18 4.20
CA LYS A 282 4.35 32.88 3.84
C LYS A 282 5.31 32.04 3.01
N LYS A 283 5.97 32.62 2.00
CA LYS A 283 6.97 31.92 1.19
C LYS A 283 8.17 31.47 2.02
N ASN A 284 8.69 32.36 2.87
CA ASN A 284 9.80 32.04 3.77
C ASN A 284 9.42 30.90 4.73
N TRP A 285 8.17 30.87 5.19
CA TRP A 285 7.66 29.78 6.00
C TRP A 285 7.57 28.46 5.22
N GLU A 286 7.07 28.47 3.99
CA GLU A 286 7.04 27.29 3.11
C GLU A 286 8.46 26.74 2.87
N ILE A 287 9.43 27.62 2.60
CA ILE A 287 10.85 27.25 2.45
C ILE A 287 11.40 26.64 3.74
N PHE A 288 11.11 27.26 4.88
CA PHE A 288 11.53 26.75 6.19
C PHE A 288 10.96 25.36 6.46
N GLN A 289 9.66 25.14 6.20
CA GLN A 289 9.03 23.83 6.33
C GLN A 289 9.69 22.79 5.39
N SER A 290 9.97 23.15 4.14
CA SER A 290 10.67 22.26 3.20
C SER A 290 12.08 21.88 3.70
N ARG A 291 12.82 22.81 4.31
CA ARG A 291 14.13 22.52 4.92
C ARG A 291 14.01 21.55 6.09
N VAL A 292 13.00 21.74 6.95
CA VAL A 292 12.71 20.84 8.07
C VAL A 292 12.35 19.44 7.57
N ASP A 293 11.41 19.34 6.61
CA ASP A 293 10.98 18.06 6.06
C ASP A 293 12.13 17.34 5.35
N HIS A 294 13.00 18.07 4.63
CA HIS A 294 14.19 17.48 4.01
C HIS A 294 15.16 16.93 5.06
N ALA A 295 15.38 17.64 6.16
CA ALA A 295 16.21 17.16 7.26
C ALA A 295 15.64 15.89 7.93
N ILE A 296 14.31 15.85 8.16
CA ILE A 296 13.62 14.67 8.71
C ILE A 296 13.75 13.48 7.75
N MET A 297 13.50 13.69 6.45
CA MET A 297 13.67 12.63 5.45
C MET A 297 15.10 12.09 5.43
N ARG A 298 16.12 12.96 5.49
CA ARG A 298 17.52 12.53 5.58
C ARG A 298 17.77 11.70 6.82
N LEU A 299 17.24 12.10 7.98
CA LEU A 299 17.35 11.33 9.21
C LEU A 299 16.72 9.94 9.04
N ILE A 300 15.52 9.85 8.48
CA ILE A 300 14.82 8.59 8.20
C ILE A 300 15.68 7.69 7.31
N CYS A 301 16.11 8.18 6.14
CA CYS A 301 16.81 7.39 5.15
C CYS A 301 18.23 7.00 5.58
N VAL A 302 18.97 7.91 6.23
CA VAL A 302 20.37 7.68 6.61
C VAL A 302 20.48 6.84 7.88
N ARG A 303 19.55 6.98 8.83
CA ARG A 303 19.56 6.22 10.09
C ARG A 303 18.66 4.99 10.07
N GLY A 304 17.98 4.72 8.96
CA GLY A 304 17.09 3.56 8.82
C GLY A 304 15.90 3.62 9.79
N LEU A 305 15.38 4.82 10.08
CA LEU A 305 14.18 4.93 10.90
C LEU A 305 12.95 4.50 10.10
N VAL A 306 11.98 3.88 10.77
CA VAL A 306 10.68 3.59 10.17
C VAL A 306 9.87 4.89 10.14
N PRO A 307 9.27 5.29 9.00
CA PRO A 307 8.52 6.54 8.90
C PRO A 307 7.46 6.72 9.99
N ASN A 308 6.82 5.65 10.45
CA ASN A 308 5.79 5.69 11.50
C ASN A 308 6.25 6.33 12.82
N VAL A 309 7.56 6.36 13.08
CA VAL A 309 8.13 7.02 14.28
C VAL A 309 7.73 8.50 14.36
N ILE A 310 7.57 9.19 13.22
CA ILE A 310 7.26 10.62 13.22
C ILE A 310 5.80 10.94 13.59
N ASP A 311 4.92 9.94 13.53
CA ASP A 311 3.52 10.10 13.94
C ASP A 311 3.32 9.78 15.43
N SER A 312 4.37 9.31 16.12
CA SER A 312 4.36 9.03 17.55
C SER A 312 4.06 10.28 18.39
N PRO A 313 3.43 10.14 19.56
CA PRO A 313 3.20 11.27 20.47
C PRO A 313 4.53 11.90 20.92
N GLU A 314 5.57 11.12 21.19
CA GLU A 314 6.88 11.61 21.62
C GLU A 314 7.53 12.52 20.57
N TRP A 315 7.40 12.16 19.29
CA TRP A 315 7.88 12.99 18.19
C TRP A 315 7.09 14.31 18.09
N LYS A 316 5.77 14.25 18.23
CA LYS A 316 4.91 15.45 18.20
C LYS A 316 5.19 16.37 19.39
N ASP A 317 5.41 15.81 20.58
CA ASP A 317 5.77 16.55 21.79
C ASP A 317 7.13 17.24 21.62
N LEU A 318 8.12 16.55 21.05
CA LEU A 318 9.42 17.14 20.72
C LEU A 318 9.26 18.36 19.79
N PHE A 319 8.46 18.25 18.71
CA PHE A 319 8.23 19.37 17.81
C PHE A 319 7.44 20.52 18.45
N ALA A 320 6.47 20.21 19.31
CA ALA A 320 5.75 21.20 20.08
C ALA A 320 6.67 22.00 21.03
N LEU A 321 7.67 21.34 21.63
CA LEU A 321 8.68 21.97 22.48
C LEU A 321 9.69 22.81 21.69
N LEU A 322 10.12 22.32 20.51
CA LEU A 322 11.11 23.03 19.69
C LEU A 322 10.51 24.24 18.97
N ASN A 323 9.35 24.09 18.34
CA ASN A 323 8.63 25.16 17.65
C ASN A 323 7.17 24.76 17.39
N ASN A 324 6.26 25.31 18.19
CA ASN A 324 4.82 25.07 18.10
C ASN A 324 4.17 25.44 16.76
N ASN A 325 4.85 26.20 15.89
CA ASN A 325 4.34 26.55 14.57
C ASN A 325 4.64 25.47 13.53
N ILE A 326 5.65 24.62 13.76
CA ILE A 326 5.99 23.55 12.82
C ILE A 326 4.90 22.49 12.85
N ARG A 327 4.38 22.15 11.68
CA ARG A 327 3.45 21.04 11.52
C ARG A 327 4.22 19.86 10.95
N PRO A 328 4.50 18.82 11.74
CA PRO A 328 5.23 17.67 11.23
C PRO A 328 4.43 17.02 10.10
N THR A 329 5.10 16.79 8.97
CA THR A 329 4.52 16.05 7.85
C THR A 329 4.31 14.59 8.26
N SER A 330 3.15 14.01 7.90
CA SER A 330 2.77 12.65 8.32
C SER A 330 3.67 11.56 7.75
N SER A 331 3.80 10.43 8.46
CA SER A 331 4.60 9.29 7.98
C SER A 331 4.17 8.79 6.60
N SER A 332 2.87 8.80 6.33
CA SER A 332 2.28 8.44 5.04
C SER A 332 2.76 9.36 3.92
N THR A 333 2.84 10.67 4.16
CA THR A 333 3.37 11.62 3.17
C THR A 333 4.85 11.36 2.89
N PHE A 334 5.65 11.07 3.91
CA PHE A 334 7.06 10.70 3.69
C PHE A 334 7.20 9.42 2.88
N ALA A 335 6.52 8.35 3.30
CA ALA A 335 6.61 7.03 2.68
C ALA A 335 6.07 7.02 1.24
N ASP A 336 4.99 7.74 0.99
CA ASP A 336 4.28 7.68 -0.29
C ASP A 336 4.70 8.73 -1.31
N LYS A 337 5.25 9.87 -0.85
CA LYS A 337 5.55 11.03 -1.70
C LYS A 337 7.00 11.48 -1.56
N ILE A 338 7.41 11.98 -0.39
CA ILE A 338 8.70 12.67 -0.23
C ILE A 338 9.88 11.73 -0.52
N ILE A 339 9.91 10.55 0.12
CA ILE A 339 11.03 9.60 -0.03
C ILE A 339 11.12 9.08 -1.48
N PRO A 340 10.02 8.64 -2.14
CA PRO A 340 10.09 8.25 -3.55
C PRO A 340 10.52 9.36 -4.50
N GLN A 341 10.11 10.61 -4.26
CA GLN A 341 10.51 11.77 -5.07
C GLN A 341 12.01 12.06 -4.91
N GLU A 342 12.50 12.09 -3.67
CA GLU A 342 13.92 12.28 -3.41
C GLU A 342 14.77 11.14 -3.99
N ALA A 343 14.30 9.90 -3.88
CA ALA A 343 14.98 8.76 -4.50
C ALA A 343 15.06 8.89 -6.04
N ALA A 344 14.06 9.48 -6.68
CA ALA A 344 14.10 9.78 -8.11
C ALA A 344 15.15 10.86 -8.43
N PHE A 345 15.19 11.94 -7.63
CA PHE A 345 16.18 13.02 -7.76
C PHE A 345 17.62 12.53 -7.57
N VAL A 346 17.89 11.80 -6.49
CA VAL A 346 19.21 11.21 -6.21
C VAL A 346 19.61 10.25 -7.33
N ARG A 347 18.68 9.44 -7.85
CA ARG A 347 18.95 8.53 -8.96
C ARG A 347 19.32 9.28 -10.24
N GLU A 348 18.67 10.39 -10.55
CA GLU A 348 19.02 11.21 -11.71
C GLU A 348 20.44 11.80 -11.58
N ARG A 349 20.77 12.35 -10.41
CA ARG A 349 22.12 12.86 -10.11
C ARG A 349 23.18 11.76 -10.21
N MET A 350 22.89 10.59 -9.66
CA MET A 350 23.75 9.42 -9.76
C MET A 350 23.97 9.01 -11.23
N VAL A 351 22.91 8.94 -12.04
CA VAL A 351 23.03 8.60 -13.47
C VAL A 351 23.86 9.63 -14.23
N LYS A 352 23.70 10.93 -13.92
CA LYS A 352 24.51 11.99 -14.51
C LYS A 352 25.99 11.81 -14.17
N LEU A 353 26.30 11.61 -12.89
CA LEU A 353 27.67 11.37 -12.41
C LEU A 353 28.31 10.13 -13.04
N LEU A 354 27.58 9.01 -13.07
CA LEU A 354 28.08 7.74 -13.60
C LEU A 354 28.26 7.78 -15.12
N ARG A 355 27.49 8.61 -15.84
CA ARG A 355 27.64 8.77 -17.30
C ARG A 355 29.00 9.37 -17.67
N ASP A 356 29.52 10.24 -16.82
CA ASP A 356 30.80 10.93 -17.04
C ASP A 356 31.99 10.13 -16.49
N SER A 357 31.74 8.96 -15.89
CA SER A 357 32.73 8.11 -15.24
C SER A 357 33.15 6.93 -16.14
N ASN A 358 34.44 6.59 -16.12
CA ASN A 358 34.99 5.42 -16.82
C ASN A 358 35.35 4.30 -15.84
N ASN A 359 35.59 3.09 -16.35
CA ASN A 359 36.03 1.92 -15.57
C ASN A 359 35.08 1.57 -14.41
N LEU A 360 33.78 1.67 -14.67
CA LEU A 360 32.73 1.31 -13.71
C LEU A 360 32.68 -0.20 -13.50
N THR A 361 32.63 -0.62 -12.24
CA THR A 361 32.43 -2.03 -11.87
C THR A 361 30.98 -2.25 -11.46
N LEU A 362 30.30 -3.19 -12.11
CA LEU A 362 28.94 -3.61 -11.75
C LEU A 362 29.01 -4.85 -10.86
N SER A 363 28.46 -4.77 -9.65
CA SER A 363 28.39 -5.89 -8.71
C SER A 363 26.95 -6.24 -8.38
N PHE A 364 26.69 -7.55 -8.31
CA PHE A 364 25.42 -8.11 -7.87
C PHE A 364 25.64 -8.80 -6.53
N ASP A 365 24.94 -8.34 -5.50
CA ASP A 365 24.95 -8.98 -4.19
C ASP A 365 23.55 -9.52 -3.89
N GLY A 366 23.46 -10.72 -3.36
CA GLY A 366 22.18 -11.35 -3.10
C GLY A 366 22.25 -12.34 -1.95
N SER A 367 21.19 -12.34 -1.15
CA SER A 367 21.02 -13.29 -0.07
C SER A 367 19.62 -13.88 -0.11
N SER A 368 19.50 -15.12 0.35
CA SER A 368 18.19 -15.70 0.63
C SER A 368 17.84 -15.40 2.07
N THR A 369 16.67 -14.84 2.31
CA THR A 369 16.15 -14.71 3.66
C THR A 369 15.76 -16.10 4.18
N ARG A 370 15.43 -16.23 5.47
CA ARG A 370 14.89 -17.50 6.02
C ARG A 370 13.50 -17.83 5.45
N HIS A 371 12.87 -16.88 4.77
CA HIS A 371 11.65 -17.07 3.99
C HIS A 371 11.99 -17.46 2.54
N PRO A 372 11.05 -18.01 1.75
CA PRO A 372 11.24 -18.29 0.32
C PRO A 372 11.38 -17.02 -0.55
N GLU A 373 12.01 -15.98 -0.01
CA GLU A 373 12.29 -14.70 -0.63
C GLU A 373 13.80 -14.52 -0.73
N SER A 374 14.27 -14.40 -1.97
CA SER A 374 15.64 -14.01 -2.27
C SER A 374 15.64 -12.52 -2.61
N PHE A 375 16.62 -11.80 -2.08
CA PHE A 375 16.79 -10.38 -2.35
C PHE A 375 18.12 -10.18 -3.06
N TYR A 376 18.09 -9.45 -4.18
CA TYR A 376 19.26 -9.11 -4.97
C TYR A 376 19.39 -7.60 -5.07
N THR A 377 20.60 -7.11 -4.92
CA THR A 377 20.97 -5.70 -5.08
C THR A 377 21.98 -5.58 -6.19
N THR A 378 21.86 -4.49 -6.95
CA THR A 378 22.81 -4.13 -7.98
C THR A 378 23.51 -2.85 -7.55
N HIS A 379 24.84 -2.87 -7.56
CA HIS A 379 25.66 -1.71 -7.21
C HIS A 379 26.65 -1.40 -8.34
N ILE A 380 26.98 -0.12 -8.50
CA ILE A 380 28.05 0.35 -9.38
C ILE A 380 29.14 0.94 -8.50
N THR A 381 30.39 0.51 -8.70
CA THR A 381 31.56 1.04 -8.00
C THR A 381 32.43 1.82 -8.97
N THR A 382 32.78 3.06 -8.63
CA THR A 382 33.69 3.91 -9.42
C THR A 382 35.17 3.54 -9.17
N PRO A 383 36.12 4.04 -9.97
CA PRO A 383 37.56 3.82 -9.75
C PRO A 383 38.05 4.26 -8.36
N GLU A 384 37.42 5.27 -7.78
CA GLU A 384 37.67 5.78 -6.43
C GLU A 384 37.06 4.90 -5.34
N ARG A 385 36.49 3.75 -5.71
CA ARG A 385 35.83 2.77 -4.83
C ARG A 385 34.61 3.32 -4.12
N VAL A 386 33.93 4.29 -4.73
CA VAL A 386 32.62 4.76 -4.26
C VAL A 386 31.54 3.86 -4.85
N ALA A 387 30.79 3.20 -3.98
CA ALA A 387 29.69 2.31 -4.36
C ALA A 387 28.36 3.08 -4.39
N TYR A 388 27.62 2.90 -5.47
CA TYR A 388 26.30 3.47 -5.71
C TYR A 388 25.26 2.36 -5.83
N PHE A 389 24.17 2.47 -5.08
CA PHE A 389 23.04 1.55 -5.18
C PHE A 389 22.21 1.85 -6.43
N LEU A 390 22.12 0.90 -7.35
CA LEU A 390 21.39 1.06 -8.60
C LEU A 390 19.93 0.60 -8.46
N ASP A 391 19.75 -0.65 -8.02
CA ASP A 391 18.43 -1.27 -7.91
C ASP A 391 18.40 -2.44 -6.92
N GLY A 392 17.20 -2.74 -6.43
CA GLY A 392 16.91 -3.86 -5.54
C GLY A 392 15.78 -4.70 -6.11
N LEU A 393 16.04 -5.98 -6.34
CA LEU A 393 15.07 -6.95 -6.84
C LEU A 393 14.71 -7.91 -5.72
N GLU A 394 13.48 -7.80 -5.25
CA GLU A 394 12.85 -8.83 -4.43
C GLU A 394 12.36 -9.93 -5.37
N TRP A 395 12.98 -11.10 -5.24
CA TRP A 395 12.54 -12.32 -5.88
C TRP A 395 11.85 -13.19 -4.83
N ARG A 396 10.52 -13.13 -4.80
CA ARG A 396 9.78 -14.21 -4.17
C ARG A 396 9.95 -15.42 -5.07
N ARG A 397 10.46 -16.53 -4.54
CA ARG A 397 10.31 -17.79 -5.26
C ARG A 397 8.81 -17.94 -5.45
N GLY A 398 8.39 -17.76 -6.70
CA GLY A 398 7.12 -18.27 -7.11
C GLY A 398 7.12 -19.72 -6.65
N ILE A 399 6.13 -20.02 -5.85
CA ILE A 399 5.46 -21.29 -5.64
C ILE A 399 5.53 -22.27 -6.86
N PHE A 400 5.85 -21.81 -8.06
CA PHE A 400 6.21 -22.62 -9.21
C PHE A 400 7.70 -22.99 -9.18
N GLY A 401 7.97 -24.28 -8.98
CA GLY A 401 9.31 -24.91 -8.92
C GLY A 401 10.18 -24.81 -10.17
N PHE A 402 10.12 -23.72 -10.93
CA PHE A 402 11.14 -23.41 -11.91
C PHE A 402 12.34 -22.77 -11.21
N SER A 403 13.40 -23.57 -11.05
CA SER A 403 14.76 -23.05 -11.01
C SER A 403 14.90 -22.03 -12.14
N PRO A 404 15.40 -20.80 -11.88
CA PRO A 404 15.59 -19.83 -12.94
C PRO A 404 16.53 -20.44 -13.97
N THR A 405 16.04 -20.63 -15.19
CA THR A 405 16.98 -20.82 -16.30
C THR A 405 17.77 -19.51 -16.43
N PRO A 406 19.07 -19.56 -16.79
CA PRO A 406 19.91 -18.37 -16.95
C PRO A 406 19.29 -17.27 -17.84
N SER A 407 18.31 -17.61 -18.67
CA SER A 407 17.63 -16.69 -19.61
C SER A 407 16.85 -15.55 -18.92
N CYS A 408 16.18 -15.79 -17.78
CA CYS A 408 15.47 -14.74 -17.05
C CYS A 408 16.43 -13.76 -16.37
N PHE A 409 17.55 -14.28 -15.86
CA PHE A 409 18.63 -13.47 -15.32
C PHE A 409 19.28 -12.64 -16.43
N VAL A 410 19.51 -13.22 -17.61
CA VAL A 410 20.02 -12.52 -18.81
C VAL A 410 19.06 -11.44 -19.32
N ALA A 411 17.74 -11.57 -19.16
CA ALA A 411 16.80 -10.51 -19.55
C ALA A 411 16.87 -9.27 -18.62
N GLY A 412 17.06 -9.48 -17.31
CA GLY A 412 17.37 -8.40 -16.36
C GLY A 412 18.77 -7.82 -16.60
N LEU A 413 19.75 -8.69 -16.85
CA LEU A 413 21.13 -8.34 -17.19
C LEU A 413 21.21 -7.52 -18.49
N ARG A 414 20.46 -7.89 -19.53
CA ARG A 414 20.34 -7.12 -20.79
C ARG A 414 19.72 -5.75 -20.52
N ARG A 415 18.72 -5.61 -19.65
CA ARG A 415 18.17 -4.28 -19.32
C ARG A 415 19.20 -3.35 -18.66
N ALA A 416 20.05 -3.87 -17.78
CA ALA A 416 21.12 -3.11 -17.16
C ALA A 416 22.28 -2.82 -18.14
N ILE A 417 22.70 -3.81 -18.92
CA ILE A 417 23.83 -3.70 -19.87
C ILE A 417 23.46 -2.88 -21.12
N THR A 418 22.24 -2.98 -21.64
CA THR A 418 21.80 -2.20 -22.82
C THR A 418 21.76 -0.70 -22.51
N PHE A 419 21.58 -0.29 -21.25
CA PHE A 419 21.71 1.11 -20.85
C PHE A 419 23.16 1.62 -20.94
N SER A 420 24.14 0.76 -20.67
CA SER A 420 25.57 1.12 -20.70
C SER A 420 26.20 0.99 -22.09
N PHE A 421 25.75 0.05 -22.94
CA PHE A 421 26.36 -0.19 -24.26
C PHE A 421 25.67 0.52 -25.43
N ALA A 422 24.36 0.81 -25.37
CA ALA A 422 23.64 1.38 -26.52
C ALA A 422 24.05 2.83 -26.86
N ARG A 423 24.86 3.50 -26.02
CA ARG A 423 25.31 4.87 -26.27
C ARG A 423 26.81 5.02 -26.56
N VAL A 424 27.62 4.00 -26.24
CA VAL A 424 29.06 4.00 -26.60
C VAL A 424 29.27 3.72 -28.09
N GLN A 425 28.30 3.10 -28.77
CA GLN A 425 28.39 2.80 -30.21
C GLN A 425 27.85 3.90 -31.15
N TYR A 426 27.32 5.01 -30.64
CA TYR A 426 26.78 6.09 -31.49
C TYR A 426 27.62 7.37 -31.53
N ASP A 427 28.75 7.42 -30.80
CA ASP A 427 29.70 8.54 -30.82
C ASP A 427 31.14 8.05 -31.12
N GLN A 428 31.30 7.19 -32.14
CA GLN A 428 32.58 6.97 -32.83
C GLN A 428 32.43 7.14 -34.33
#